data_AF-A0A0R2LFM5-F1
#
_entry.id   AF-A0A0R2LFM5-F1
#
_cell.length_a   1.000
_cell.length_b   1.000
_cell.length_c   1.000
_cell.angle_alpha   90.00
_cell.angle_beta   90.00
_cell.angle_gamma   90.00
#
_symmetry.space_group_name_H-M   'P 1'
#
loop_
_entity.id
_entity.type
_entity.pdbx_description
1 polymer ?
#
loop_
_entity_poly.entity_id
_entity_poly.type
_entity_poly.pdbx_seq_one_letter_code
_entity_poly.pdbx_strand_id
1 'polypeptide(L)'
;MATAMSKILQPTFGGVLKIGMLDFFVFLFGAVTLILNLSDETNHLIWGIIFVVFALSSLFTVLGLWRGKLYHDFEIFSVLILQVVFTGLLLNFLL
;
A
#
# COMPACT_ATOMS: atom_id res chain seq x y z
N MET A 1 -12.87 26.28 -20.30
CA MET A 1 -13.79 25.32 -19.63
C MET A 1 -13.01 24.04 -19.33
N ALA A 2 -12.20 24.03 -18.26
CA ALA A 2 -11.19 22.99 -18.00
C ALA A 2 -11.12 22.63 -16.50
N THR A 3 -12.27 22.43 -15.84
CA THR A 3 -12.35 22.47 -14.36
C THR A 3 -12.95 21.24 -13.67
N ALA A 4 -13.31 20.16 -14.38
CA ALA A 4 -13.87 18.97 -13.71
C ALA A 4 -12.91 17.77 -13.64
N MET A 5 -12.09 17.55 -14.68
CA MET A 5 -11.35 16.29 -14.81
C MET A 5 -10.01 16.24 -14.04
N SER A 6 -9.47 17.38 -13.60
CA SER A 6 -8.18 17.45 -12.90
C SER A 6 -8.25 17.12 -11.41
N LYS A 7 -9.44 17.16 -10.79
CA LYS A 7 -9.62 16.88 -9.36
C LYS A 7 -9.57 15.39 -9.01
N ILE A 8 -9.87 14.51 -9.97
CA ILE A 8 -9.86 13.05 -9.75
C ILE A 8 -8.42 12.51 -9.66
N LEU A 9 -7.43 13.21 -10.24
CA LEU A 9 -6.02 12.81 -10.23
C LEU A 9 -5.12 13.76 -9.41
N GLN A 10 -5.67 14.38 -8.37
CA GLN A 10 -4.86 15.02 -7.34
C GLN A 10 -4.86 14.08 -6.12
N PRO A 11 -3.84 13.20 -6.00
CA PRO A 11 -3.64 12.47 -4.76
C PRO A 11 -3.33 13.51 -3.69
N THR A 12 -4.33 13.84 -2.88
CA THR A 12 -4.18 14.69 -1.72
C THR A 12 -3.51 13.89 -0.60
N PHE A 13 -2.86 14.57 0.33
CA PHE A 13 -2.28 13.95 1.53
C PHE A 13 -3.25 12.98 2.22
N GLY A 14 -4.52 13.37 2.36
CA GLY A 14 -5.56 12.51 2.91
C GLY A 14 -5.86 11.26 2.09
N GLY A 15 -5.62 11.26 0.77
CA GLY A 15 -5.72 10.08 -0.08
C GLY A 15 -4.60 9.08 0.20
N VAL A 16 -3.35 9.55 0.28
CA VAL A 16 -2.19 8.71 0.60
C VAL A 16 -2.27 8.16 2.01
N LEU A 17 -2.73 8.96 2.98
CA LEU A 17 -2.93 8.51 4.35
C LEU A 17 -4.03 7.43 4.46
N LYS A 18 -5.13 7.58 3.71
CA LYS A 18 -6.17 6.54 3.62
C LYS A 18 -5.64 5.25 2.99
N ILE A 19 -4.80 5.37 1.97
CA ILE A 19 -4.14 4.24 1.33
C ILE A 19 -3.19 3.55 2.32
N GLY A 20 -2.35 4.30 3.03
CA GLY A 20 -1.46 3.76 4.06
C GLY A 20 -2.21 3.13 5.25
N MET A 21 -3.35 3.69 5.65
CA MET A 21 -4.23 3.07 6.65
C MET A 21 -4.83 1.75 6.14
N LEU A 22 -5.26 1.71 4.89
CA LEU A 22 -5.77 0.48 4.28
C LEU A 22 -4.69 -0.59 4.27
N ASP A 23 -3.47 -0.24 3.86
CA ASP A 23 -2.31 -1.14 3.91
C ASP A 23 -2.03 -1.66 5.32
N PHE A 24 -2.12 -0.79 6.33
CA PHE A 24 -1.97 -1.20 7.73
C PHE A 24 -3.02 -2.24 8.16
N PHE A 25 -4.30 -2.03 7.81
CA PHE A 25 -5.36 -2.99 8.13
C PHE A 25 -5.20 -4.32 7.38
N VAL A 26 -4.80 -4.26 6.11
CA VAL A 26 -4.54 -5.45 5.29
C VAL A 26 -3.36 -6.25 5.85
N PHE A 27 -2.29 -5.58 6.27
CA PHE A 27 -1.16 -6.22 6.93
C PHE A 27 -1.54 -6.84 8.28
N LEU A 28 -2.31 -6.12 9.10
CA LEU A 28 -2.83 -6.63 10.37
C LEU A 28 -3.67 -7.90 10.15
N PHE A 29 -4.51 -7.92 9.11
CA PHE A 29 -5.28 -9.09 8.74
C PHE A 29 -4.37 -10.29 8.40
N GLY A 30 -3.32 -10.08 7.60
CA GLY A 30 -2.32 -11.11 7.30
C GLY A 30 -1.59 -11.65 8.54
N ALA A 31 -1.26 -10.76 9.48
CA ALA A 31 -0.65 -11.16 10.75
C ALA A 31 -1.63 -12.01 11.61
N VAL A 32 -2.91 -11.65 11.63
CA VAL A 32 -3.94 -12.46 12.30
C VAL A 32 -4.10 -13.83 11.66
N THR A 33 -4.02 -13.93 10.32
CA THR A 33 -4.12 -15.23 9.64
C THR A 33 -2.96 -16.17 9.95
N LEU A 34 -1.77 -15.65 10.25
CA LEU A 34 -0.66 -16.46 10.77
C LEU A 34 -0.94 -16.98 12.18
N ILE A 35 -1.49 -16.16 13.07
CA ILE A 35 -1.81 -16.56 14.45
C ILE A 35 -2.91 -17.63 14.46
N LEU A 36 -3.89 -17.53 13.55
CA LEU A 36 -4.97 -18.50 13.41
C LEU A 36 -4.53 -19.84 12.82
N ASN A 37 -3.27 -19.97 12.39
CA ASN A 37 -2.67 -21.21 11.88
C ASN A 37 -3.53 -21.85 10.78
N LEU A 38 -3.92 -21.05 9.80
CA LEU A 38 -4.65 -21.50 8.62
C LEU A 38 -3.78 -22.45 7.77
N SER A 39 -4.44 -23.36 7.05
CA SER A 39 -3.79 -24.26 6.09
C SER A 39 -2.83 -23.50 5.16
N ASP A 40 -1.64 -24.08 4.91
CA ASP A 40 -0.56 -23.46 4.15
C ASP A 40 -1.02 -22.95 2.77
N GLU A 41 -1.86 -23.69 2.07
CA GLU A 41 -2.43 -23.27 0.76
C GLU A 41 -3.29 -22.00 0.87
N THR A 42 -4.09 -21.91 1.94
CA THR A 42 -4.95 -20.74 2.20
C THR A 42 -4.13 -19.54 2.64
N ASN A 43 -3.13 -19.78 3.48
CA ASN A 43 -2.22 -18.76 3.94
C ASN A 43 -1.46 -18.16 2.75
N HIS A 44 -0.93 -19.01 1.86
CA HIS A 44 -0.20 -18.57 0.67
C HIS A 44 -1.06 -17.74 -0.29
N LEU A 45 -2.33 -18.13 -0.49
CA LEU A 45 -3.31 -17.34 -1.26
C LEU A 45 -3.59 -15.98 -0.63
N ILE A 46 -3.83 -15.93 0.69
CA ILE A 46 -4.10 -14.69 1.42
C ILE A 46 -2.89 -13.75 1.34
N TRP A 47 -1.69 -14.26 1.60
CA TRP A 47 -0.45 -13.49 1.49
C TRP A 47 -0.21 -12.99 0.07
N GLY A 48 -0.54 -13.78 -0.96
CA GLY A 48 -0.48 -13.35 -2.36
C GLY A 48 -1.43 -12.20 -2.67
N ILE A 49 -2.67 -12.23 -2.18
CA ILE A 49 -3.63 -11.13 -2.34
C ILE A 49 -3.12 -9.86 -1.63
N ILE A 50 -2.63 -10.00 -0.39
CA ILE A 50 -2.06 -8.90 0.39
C ILE A 50 -0.89 -8.25 -0.36
N PHE A 51 -0.01 -9.08 -0.94
CA PHE A 51 1.12 -8.61 -1.74
C PHE A 51 0.67 -7.75 -2.93
N VAL A 52 -0.35 -8.18 -3.68
CA VAL A 52 -0.89 -7.40 -4.80
C VAL A 52 -1.44 -6.05 -4.34
N VAL A 53 -2.13 -6.00 -3.20
CA VAL A 53 -2.64 -4.74 -2.63
C VAL A 53 -1.49 -3.80 -2.28
N PHE A 54 -0.47 -4.28 -1.59
CA PHE A 54 0.72 -3.48 -1.24
C PHE A 54 1.50 -3.01 -2.47
N ALA A 55 1.64 -3.85 -3.50
CA ALA A 55 2.31 -3.50 -4.74
C ALA A 55 1.55 -2.39 -5.49
N LEU A 56 0.23 -2.49 -5.61
CA LEU A 56 -0.60 -1.44 -6.23
C LEU A 56 -0.56 -0.14 -5.42
N SER A 57 -0.64 -0.26 -4.10
CA SER A 57 -0.59 0.87 -3.18
C SER A 57 0.72 1.65 -3.30
N SER A 58 1.86 0.96 -3.28
CA SER A 58 3.18 1.58 -3.47
C SER A 58 3.30 2.24 -4.85
N LEU A 59 2.77 1.63 -5.92
CA LEU A 59 2.72 2.25 -7.26
C LEU A 59 1.94 3.57 -7.26
N PHE A 60 0.78 3.62 -6.59
CA PHE A 60 0.01 4.87 -6.46
C PHE A 60 0.78 5.94 -5.69
N THR A 61 1.47 5.57 -4.61
CA THR A 61 2.31 6.51 -3.84
C THR A 61 3.48 7.04 -4.69
N VAL A 62 4.17 6.17 -5.44
CA VAL A 62 5.27 6.56 -6.34
C VAL A 62 4.77 7.45 -7.47
N LEU A 63 3.65 7.11 -8.13
CA LEU A 63 3.05 7.95 -9.17
C LEU A 63 2.65 9.32 -8.64
N GLY A 64 2.16 9.35 -7.40
CA GLY A 64 1.81 10.56 -6.70
C GLY A 64 3.02 11.46 -6.40
N LEU A 65 4.13 10.87 -5.95
CA LEU A 65 5.40 11.54 -5.75
C LEU A 65 5.98 12.03 -7.08
N TRP A 66 6.06 11.17 -8.11
CA TRP A 66 6.63 11.53 -9.41
C TRP A 66 5.90 12.72 -10.06
N ARG A 67 4.59 12.85 -9.85
CA ARG A 67 3.81 13.99 -10.33
C ARG A 67 4.09 15.31 -9.59
N GLY A 68 5.01 15.33 -8.63
CA GLY A 68 5.37 16.51 -7.85
C GLY A 68 4.28 16.99 -6.91
N LYS A 69 3.21 16.21 -6.72
CA LYS A 69 2.03 16.59 -5.93
C LYS A 69 2.13 16.20 -4.45
N LEU A 70 3.15 15.42 -4.10
CA LEU A 70 3.31 14.77 -2.79
C LEU A 70 4.74 14.92 -2.23
N TYR A 71 5.61 15.66 -2.90
CA TYR A 71 7.03 15.81 -2.51
C TYR A 71 7.26 16.65 -1.24
N HIS A 72 6.22 17.32 -0.74
CA HIS A 72 6.39 18.34 0.30
C HIS A 72 6.25 17.83 1.73
N ASP A 73 5.67 16.64 1.94
CA ASP A 73 5.41 16.12 3.28
C ASP A 73 6.30 14.89 3.58
N PHE A 74 7.20 15.04 4.55
CA PHE A 74 8.09 13.98 5.05
C PHE A 74 7.32 12.69 5.41
N GLU A 75 6.08 12.86 5.85
CA GLU A 75 5.14 11.78 6.16
C GLU A 75 4.88 10.85 4.97
N ILE A 76 4.78 11.37 3.74
CA ILE A 76 4.52 10.55 2.55
C ILE A 76 5.75 9.68 2.22
N PHE A 77 6.95 10.21 2.42
CA PHE A 77 8.18 9.44 2.27
C PHE A 77 8.24 8.30 3.28
N SER A 78 7.86 8.55 4.53
CA SER A 78 7.80 7.49 5.55
C SER A 78 6.79 6.39 5.21
N VAL A 79 5.61 6.75 4.68
CA VAL A 79 4.60 5.78 4.20
C VAL A 79 5.14 4.95 3.03
N LEU A 80 5.79 5.60 2.05
CA LEU A 80 6.38 4.89 0.92
C LEU A 80 7.46 3.91 1.38
N ILE A 81 8.38 4.33 2.26
CA ILE A 81 9.43 3.45 2.77
C ILE A 81 8.80 2.26 3.51
N LEU A 82 7.78 2.50 4.33
CA LEU A 82 7.06 1.45 5.03
C LEU A 82 6.41 0.45 4.05
N GLN A 83 5.75 0.95 3.01
CA GLN A 83 5.14 0.13 1.95
C GLN A 83 6.19 -0.72 1.22
N VAL A 84 7.34 -0.13 0.87
CA VAL A 84 8.43 -0.85 0.18
C VAL A 84 9.04 -1.92 1.09
N VAL A 85 9.30 -1.61 2.36
CA VAL A 85 9.83 -2.58 3.33
C VAL A 85 8.86 -3.75 3.53
N PHE A 86 7.57 -3.46 3.72
CA PHE A 86 6.56 -4.51 3.87
C PHE A 86 6.38 -5.34 2.60
N THR A 87 6.42 -4.72 1.42
CA THR A 87 6.39 -5.45 0.15
C THR A 87 7.58 -6.40 0.02
N GLY A 88 8.78 -5.98 0.46
CA GLY A 88 9.96 -6.84 0.50
C GLY A 88 9.84 -8.00 1.49
N LEU A 89 9.32 -7.75 2.69
CA LEU A 89 9.04 -8.80 3.69
C LEU A 89 8.00 -9.81 3.19
N LEU A 90 6.94 -9.32 2.56
CA LEU A 90 5.91 -10.14 1.92
C LEU A 90 6.50 -11.05 0.84
N LEU A 91 7.36 -10.49 -0.01
CA LEU A 91 8.00 -11.22 -1.10
C LEU A 91 8.94 -12.31 -0.57
N ASN A 92 9.62 -12.07 0.57
CA ASN A 92 10.41 -13.09 1.24
C ASN A 92 9.56 -14.20 1.86
N PHE A 93 8.36 -13.88 2.34
CA PHE A 93 7.44 -14.87 2.92
C PHE A 93 6.72 -15.73 1.87
N LEU A 94 6.62 -15.22 0.64
CA LEU A 94 5.99 -15.89 -0.50
C LEU A 94 6.95 -16.76 -1.34
N LEU A 95 8.27 -16.54 -1.23
CA LEU A 95 9.31 -17.31 -1.95
C LEU A 95 9.87 -18.43 -1.08
#